data_AF-A0AAN8X438-F1
#
_entry.id   AF-A0AAN8X438-F1
#
_cell.length_a   1.000
_cell.length_b   1.000
_cell.length_c   1.000
_cell.angle_alpha   90.00
_cell.angle_beta   90.00
_cell.angle_gamma   90.00
#
_symmetry.space_group_name_H-M   'P 1'
#
loop_
_entity.id
_entity.type
_entity.pdbx_description
1 polymer ?
#
loop_
_entity_poly.entity_id
_entity_poly.type
_entity_poly.pdbx_seq_one_letter_code
_entity_poly.pdbx_strand_id
1 'polypeptide(L)'
;MSAEELCASIEVYQTQLKEIEEILSNASDEEKQQLQELQENLLSLLELTLRQLNQHSDRGNEVDNDVGNNVQEQTSDECNSGNSQIKTFDDEFALFQSEIAEITGDTVENNREEEVPKYSKEYLNGLEGTKCQSPFTERWGGHSYHNAVILSIEMQEDGEIDLNNPKVRVLYSQPTSLDMLTCRYFLSGRCKFSDESCRFSHGKIVPVYDIKEYREPVYESIISGTRVLVQHSEDLWTAATVQDVLEDRSAFCVMFDNNKKVAEVLPEQIIPVQGDDDEENGNDLSPCDKTDLQESPSEGSFQEASDEDSSDVEAAVFVPTNSWLQHSLSQRLGDWEKFTTGIGSKLMQKMGYVVGTGLGPSGEGRVEPVVAYVYPQGVSLDRCMELREASNGEEMLQVEKRLEREKRREEAKSAQAAERMRNRTSVFDIINKKLGGKGKYESDDDDDGNQRPAMNVSNTALQKDTARDLNLKNYHLSKNIRQIQREILKMEESKDRQRNNDAAIKILDSKLQMKRLDLQRMQEAERKVQGEQKHRKDKKKYCVF
;
A
#
# COMPACT_ATOMS: atom_id res chain seq x y z
N MET A 1 -25.18 30.08 -16.61
CA MET A 1 -25.54 30.49 -17.98
C MET A 1 -26.53 29.47 -18.50
N SER A 2 -27.57 29.90 -19.19
CA SER A 2 -28.47 28.95 -19.86
C SER A 2 -27.72 28.27 -21.03
N ALA A 3 -28.18 27.09 -21.45
CA ALA A 3 -27.59 26.41 -22.63
C ALA A 3 -27.67 27.30 -23.89
N GLU A 4 -28.73 28.10 -24.00
CA GLU A 4 -28.92 29.08 -25.08
C GLU A 4 -27.87 30.20 -25.04
N GLU A 5 -27.52 30.72 -23.85
CA GLU A 5 -26.46 31.73 -23.69
C GLU A 5 -25.07 31.17 -24.04
N LEU A 6 -24.81 29.90 -23.72
CA LEU A 6 -23.55 29.23 -24.06
C LEU A 6 -23.42 29.00 -25.56
N CYS A 7 -24.47 28.54 -26.24
CA CYS A 7 -24.49 28.41 -27.71
C CYS A 7 -24.27 29.76 -28.40
N ALA A 8 -24.93 30.83 -27.95
CA ALA A 8 -24.74 32.16 -28.50
C ALA A 8 -23.29 32.67 -28.30
N SER A 9 -22.66 32.36 -27.16
CA SER A 9 -21.28 32.73 -26.89
C SER A 9 -20.28 31.96 -27.77
N ILE A 10 -20.53 30.68 -28.05
CA ILE A 10 -19.73 29.86 -28.96
C ILE A 10 -19.77 30.43 -30.38
N GLU A 11 -20.94 30.84 -30.88
CA GLU A 11 -21.07 31.47 -32.20
C GLU A 11 -20.25 32.77 -32.29
N VAL A 12 -20.24 33.58 -31.23
CA VAL A 12 -19.44 34.81 -31.15
C VAL A 12 -17.92 34.51 -31.15
N TYR A 13 -17.47 33.47 -30.44
CA TYR A 13 -16.05 33.10 -30.47
C TYR A 13 -15.61 32.57 -31.84
N GLN A 14 -16.48 31.82 -32.52
CA GLN A 14 -16.22 31.33 -33.87
C GLN A 14 -16.17 32.46 -34.91
N THR A 15 -16.99 33.50 -34.79
CA THR A 15 -16.91 34.66 -35.69
C THR A 15 -15.64 35.47 -35.44
N GLN A 16 -15.28 35.69 -34.18
CA GLN A 16 -14.04 36.39 -33.80
C GLN A 16 -12.79 35.66 -34.31
N LEU A 17 -12.75 34.32 -34.22
CA LEU A 17 -11.65 33.52 -34.76
C LEU A 17 -11.50 33.68 -36.28
N LYS A 18 -12.60 33.73 -37.03
CA LYS A 18 -12.56 33.96 -38.49
C LYS A 18 -12.04 35.35 -38.84
N GLU A 19 -12.43 36.37 -38.08
CA GLU A 19 -11.92 37.74 -38.27
C GLU A 19 -10.41 37.82 -37.99
N ILE A 20 -9.92 37.11 -36.96
CA ILE A 20 -8.49 37.06 -36.62
C ILE A 20 -7.68 36.31 -37.67
N GLU A 21 -8.22 35.23 -38.23
CA GLU A 21 -7.59 34.50 -39.35
C GLU A 21 -7.46 35.38 -40.61
N GLU A 22 -8.48 36.19 -40.91
CA GLU A 22 -8.44 37.15 -42.03
C GLU A 22 -7.40 38.26 -41.79
N ILE A 23 -7.29 38.77 -40.56
CA ILE A 23 -6.30 39.79 -40.20
C ILE A 23 -4.87 39.21 -40.18
N LEU A 24 -4.69 37.98 -39.68
CA LEU A 24 -3.40 37.27 -39.69
C LEU A 24 -2.84 37.10 -41.10
N SER A 25 -3.72 36.93 -42.10
CA SER A 25 -3.30 36.82 -43.51
C SER A 25 -2.71 38.12 -44.07
N ASN A 26 -3.02 39.28 -43.45
CA ASN A 26 -2.65 40.61 -43.93
C ASN A 26 -1.72 41.40 -42.99
N ALA A 27 -1.39 40.87 -41.80
CA ALA A 27 -0.65 41.57 -40.75
C ALA A 27 0.89 41.53 -40.90
N SER A 28 1.59 42.41 -40.19
CA SER A 28 3.06 42.44 -40.09
C SER A 28 3.60 41.46 -39.03
N ASP A 29 4.89 41.12 -39.05
CA ASP A 29 5.41 39.98 -38.26
C ASP A 29 5.32 40.17 -36.73
N GLU A 30 5.33 41.39 -36.21
CA GLU A 30 5.14 41.67 -34.77
C GLU A 30 3.65 41.56 -34.36
N GLU A 31 2.72 41.98 -35.23
CA GLU A 31 1.28 41.87 -35.01
C GLU A 31 0.79 40.42 -35.15
N LYS A 32 1.44 39.62 -36.01
CA LYS A 32 1.14 38.18 -36.16
C LYS A 32 1.33 37.43 -34.86
N GLN A 33 2.38 37.71 -34.10
CA GLN A 33 2.65 37.02 -32.84
C GLN A 33 1.57 37.32 -31.79
N GLN A 34 1.12 38.57 -31.70
CA GLN A 34 0.04 38.97 -30.80
C GLN A 34 -1.32 38.38 -31.21
N LEU A 35 -1.59 38.31 -32.52
CA LEU A 35 -2.81 37.72 -33.06
C LEU A 35 -2.84 36.19 -32.89
N GLN A 36 -1.69 35.51 -32.97
CA GLN A 36 -1.55 34.09 -32.66
C GLN A 36 -1.82 33.80 -31.18
N GLU A 37 -1.27 34.60 -30.27
CA GLU A 37 -1.56 34.48 -28.83
C GLU A 37 -3.06 34.70 -28.54
N LEU A 38 -3.68 35.67 -29.22
CA LEU A 38 -5.11 35.93 -29.08
C LEU A 38 -5.96 34.78 -29.67
N GLN A 39 -5.53 34.18 -30.78
CA GLN A 39 -6.16 33.00 -31.38
C GLN A 39 -6.12 31.79 -30.43
N GLU A 40 -4.98 31.50 -29.81
CA GLU A 40 -4.83 30.41 -28.83
C GLU A 40 -5.74 30.61 -27.60
N ASN A 41 -5.82 31.84 -27.10
CA ASN A 41 -6.69 32.18 -25.97
C ASN A 41 -8.19 32.01 -26.32
N LEU A 42 -8.62 32.41 -27.53
CA LEU A 42 -10.00 32.22 -27.97
C LEU A 42 -10.34 30.74 -28.23
N LEU A 43 -9.41 29.95 -28.75
CA LEU A 43 -9.59 28.50 -28.90
C LEU A 43 -9.74 27.80 -27.54
N SER A 44 -8.94 28.18 -26.55
CA SER A 44 -9.06 27.68 -25.18
C SER A 44 -10.42 28.06 -24.56
N LEU A 45 -10.88 29.30 -24.77
CA LEU A 45 -12.18 29.76 -24.29
C LEU A 45 -13.34 28.98 -24.94
N LEU A 46 -13.26 28.74 -26.25
CA LEU A 46 -14.24 27.95 -26.99
C LEU A 46 -14.31 26.51 -26.47
N GLU A 47 -13.16 25.88 -26.21
CA GLU A 47 -13.10 24.53 -25.63
C GLU A 47 -13.75 24.48 -24.24
N LEU A 48 -13.46 25.45 -23.37
CA LEU A 48 -14.06 25.53 -22.04
C LEU A 48 -15.58 25.69 -22.12
N THR A 49 -16.09 26.52 -23.04
CA THR A 49 -17.54 26.69 -23.21
C THR A 49 -18.23 25.47 -23.82
N LEU A 50 -17.58 24.72 -24.71
CA LEU A 50 -18.10 23.45 -25.24
C LEU A 50 -18.18 22.38 -24.15
N ARG A 51 -17.18 22.29 -23.27
CA ARG A 51 -17.20 21.38 -22.11
C ARG A 51 -18.35 21.73 -21.16
N GLN A 52 -18.57 23.02 -20.90
CA GLN A 52 -19.72 23.48 -20.09
C GLN A 52 -21.07 23.14 -20.73
N LEU A 53 -21.18 23.20 -22.06
CA LEU A 53 -22.41 22.85 -22.77
C LEU A 53 -22.72 21.35 -22.69
N ASN A 54 -21.72 20.48 -22.87
CA ASN A 54 -21.91 19.02 -22.74
C ASN A 54 -22.37 18.62 -21.33
N GLN A 55 -21.82 19.26 -20.29
CA GLN A 55 -22.26 19.04 -18.91
C GLN A 55 -23.71 19.48 -18.66
N HIS A 56 -24.22 20.46 -19.42
CA HIS A 56 -25.62 20.86 -19.38
C HIS A 56 -26.55 19.88 -20.13
N SER A 57 -26.07 19.19 -21.15
CA SER A 57 -26.84 18.19 -21.92
C SER A 57 -27.08 16.90 -21.14
N ASP A 58 -26.11 16.43 -20.35
CA ASP A 58 -26.23 15.19 -19.56
C ASP A 58 -27.23 15.32 -18.40
N ARG A 59 -27.48 16.54 -17.90
CA ARG A 59 -28.48 16.79 -16.86
C ARG A 59 -29.94 16.82 -17.36
N GLY A 60 -30.17 16.75 -18.67
CA GLY A 60 -31.51 16.82 -19.27
C GLY A 60 -32.21 15.47 -19.45
N ASN A 61 -31.52 14.34 -19.29
CA ASN A 61 -32.01 13.01 -19.69
C ASN A 61 -32.38 12.06 -18.54
N GLU A 62 -32.48 12.52 -17.29
CA GLU A 62 -32.90 11.69 -16.15
C GLU A 62 -34.23 12.18 -15.54
N VAL A 63 -35.34 12.06 -16.28
CA VAL A 63 -36.69 12.02 -15.69
C VAL A 63 -37.59 11.09 -16.52
N ASP A 64 -38.28 10.20 -15.80
CA ASP A 64 -39.38 9.31 -16.19
C ASP A 64 -39.05 7.99 -16.90
N ASN A 65 -38.90 6.92 -16.09
CA ASN A 65 -39.74 5.71 -16.20
C ASN A 65 -39.60 4.83 -14.95
N ASP A 66 -40.44 5.07 -13.96
CA ASP A 66 -40.74 4.14 -12.87
C ASP A 66 -42.22 3.76 -12.92
N VAL A 67 -42.53 2.56 -13.43
CA VAL A 67 -43.73 1.80 -13.05
C VAL A 67 -43.37 0.32 -13.03
N GLY A 68 -43.38 -0.26 -11.83
CA GLY A 68 -43.04 -1.64 -11.54
C GLY A 68 -44.04 -2.69 -12.03
N ASN A 69 -43.58 -3.95 -12.14
CA ASN A 69 -44.03 -5.09 -11.33
C ASN A 69 -43.53 -6.43 -11.91
N ASN A 70 -42.76 -7.15 -11.08
CA ASN A 70 -43.02 -8.48 -10.54
C ASN A 70 -43.45 -9.69 -11.44
N VAL A 71 -42.78 -10.81 -11.12
CA VAL A 71 -43.13 -12.26 -11.25
C VAL A 71 -42.48 -13.08 -12.38
N GLN A 72 -41.51 -13.90 -11.94
CA GLN A 72 -41.28 -15.34 -12.11
C GLN A 72 -42.02 -16.19 -13.19
N GLU A 73 -41.20 -17.09 -13.75
CA GLU A 73 -41.43 -18.50 -14.12
C GLU A 73 -42.16 -18.90 -15.43
N GLN A 74 -41.35 -19.56 -16.29
CA GLN A 74 -41.59 -20.82 -17.03
C GLN A 74 -42.95 -21.03 -17.74
N THR A 75 -42.92 -21.27 -19.06
CA THR A 75 -43.26 -22.55 -19.74
C THR A 75 -43.63 -22.38 -21.22
N SER A 76 -43.12 -23.32 -22.03
CA SER A 76 -43.63 -23.95 -23.27
C SER A 76 -44.54 -23.21 -24.28
N ASP A 77 -44.10 -23.28 -25.55
CA ASP A 77 -44.80 -23.70 -26.78
C ASP A 77 -46.12 -23.05 -27.24
N GLU A 78 -46.05 -22.53 -28.49
CA GLU A 78 -47.03 -22.59 -29.61
C GLU A 78 -48.53 -22.27 -29.30
N CYS A 79 -49.25 -21.32 -29.92
CA CYS A 79 -49.29 -20.93 -31.34
C CYS A 79 -50.29 -19.78 -31.61
N ASN A 80 -50.03 -19.06 -32.71
CA ASN A 80 -50.96 -18.53 -33.75
C ASN A 80 -51.78 -17.21 -33.60
N SER A 81 -51.40 -16.27 -34.48
CA SER A 81 -52.20 -15.30 -35.27
C SER A 81 -53.14 -14.28 -34.59
N GLY A 82 -52.79 -12.99 -34.72
CA GLY A 82 -53.69 -11.85 -34.50
C GLY A 82 -52.99 -10.49 -34.63
N ASN A 83 -53.17 -9.85 -35.78
CA ASN A 83 -52.64 -8.54 -36.19
C ASN A 83 -53.10 -7.37 -35.30
N SER A 84 -52.19 -6.54 -34.81
CA SER A 84 -52.36 -5.06 -34.75
C SER A 84 -51.04 -4.35 -34.45
N GLN A 85 -50.70 -3.47 -35.37
CA GLN A 85 -49.46 -2.71 -35.49
C GLN A 85 -49.22 -1.74 -34.32
N ILE A 86 -48.04 -1.84 -33.71
CA ILE A 86 -47.29 -0.68 -33.24
C ILE A 86 -46.05 -0.67 -34.14
N LYS A 87 -46.02 0.25 -35.11
CA LYS A 87 -44.82 0.44 -35.94
C LYS A 87 -43.75 1.09 -35.05
N THR A 88 -42.67 0.37 -34.79
CA THR A 88 -41.50 0.87 -34.08
C THR A 88 -40.67 1.73 -35.02
N PHE A 89 -39.89 2.68 -34.47
CA PHE A 89 -39.03 3.59 -35.24
C PHE A 89 -38.09 2.87 -36.22
N ASP A 90 -37.77 1.61 -35.96
CA ASP A 90 -36.97 0.75 -36.84
C ASP A 90 -37.66 0.46 -38.19
N ASP A 91 -38.99 0.37 -38.23
CA ASP A 91 -39.75 0.16 -39.48
C ASP A 91 -39.76 1.43 -40.35
N GLU A 92 -39.84 2.62 -39.73
CA GLU A 92 -39.73 3.90 -40.45
C GLU A 92 -38.31 4.12 -40.96
N PHE A 93 -37.30 3.73 -40.21
CA PHE A 93 -35.90 3.80 -40.62
C PHE A 93 -35.58 2.84 -41.79
N ALA A 94 -36.14 1.62 -41.76
CA ALA A 94 -35.99 0.67 -42.85
C ALA A 94 -36.69 1.13 -44.14
N LEU A 95 -37.88 1.73 -44.02
CA LEU A 95 -38.58 2.35 -45.15
C LEU A 95 -37.79 3.52 -45.73
N PHE A 96 -37.22 4.37 -44.87
CA PHE A 96 -36.36 5.48 -45.28
C PHE A 96 -35.09 5.00 -46.02
N GLN A 97 -34.41 3.96 -45.51
CA GLN A 97 -33.26 3.37 -46.20
C GLN A 97 -33.64 2.77 -47.57
N SER A 98 -34.81 2.13 -47.67
CA SER A 98 -35.28 1.56 -48.93
C SER A 98 -35.64 2.64 -49.97
N GLU A 99 -36.18 3.77 -49.53
CA GLU A 99 -36.54 4.88 -50.41
C GLU A 99 -35.30 5.68 -50.87
N ILE A 100 -34.26 5.79 -50.03
CA ILE A 100 -32.94 6.31 -50.41
C ILE A 100 -32.27 5.40 -51.45
N ALA A 101 -32.42 4.07 -51.33
CA ALA A 101 -31.87 3.09 -52.27
C ALA A 101 -32.57 3.14 -53.65
N GLU A 102 -33.88 3.38 -53.70
CA GLU A 102 -34.60 3.58 -54.97
C GLU A 102 -34.23 4.90 -55.67
N ILE A 103 -33.91 5.96 -54.92
CA ILE A 103 -33.51 7.25 -55.47
C ILE A 103 -32.07 7.23 -56.01
N THR A 104 -31.19 6.41 -55.42
CA THR A 104 -29.75 6.41 -55.75
C THR A 104 -29.36 5.46 -56.88
N GLY A 105 -30.25 4.58 -57.34
CA GLY A 105 -30.12 3.91 -58.64
C GLY A 105 -28.83 3.09 -58.85
N ASP A 106 -28.12 2.72 -57.79
CA ASP A 106 -26.95 1.85 -57.87
C ASP A 106 -27.31 0.43 -57.40
N THR A 107 -27.18 -0.50 -58.35
CA THR A 107 -27.33 -1.93 -58.13
C THR A 107 -26.10 -2.40 -57.38
N VAL A 108 -26.19 -2.54 -56.06
CA VAL A 108 -25.10 -3.12 -55.25
C VAL A 108 -25.07 -4.62 -55.50
N GLU A 109 -24.15 -5.04 -56.36
CA GLU A 109 -23.67 -6.42 -56.43
C GLU A 109 -23.22 -6.88 -55.03
N ASN A 110 -23.47 -8.15 -54.72
CA ASN A 110 -23.02 -8.85 -53.51
C ASN A 110 -21.49 -8.68 -53.29
N ASN A 111 -21.09 -7.60 -52.61
CA ASN A 111 -19.82 -7.54 -51.92
C ASN A 111 -20.08 -8.01 -50.50
N ARG A 112 -19.66 -9.25 -50.20
CA ARG A 112 -19.31 -9.60 -48.82
C ARG A 112 -18.31 -8.54 -48.39
N GLU A 113 -18.69 -7.69 -47.45
CA GLU A 113 -17.76 -6.80 -46.77
C GLU A 113 -16.66 -7.70 -46.21
N GLU A 114 -15.47 -7.68 -46.83
CA GLU A 114 -14.27 -8.20 -46.19
C GLU A 114 -14.11 -7.38 -44.92
N GLU A 115 -14.29 -8.01 -43.75
CA GLU A 115 -14.01 -7.37 -42.47
C GLU A 115 -12.57 -6.84 -42.53
N VAL A 116 -12.42 -5.53 -42.68
CA VAL A 116 -11.11 -4.90 -42.70
C VAL A 116 -10.49 -5.14 -41.32
N PRO A 117 -9.36 -5.87 -41.23
CA PRO A 117 -8.78 -6.20 -39.94
C PRO A 117 -8.48 -4.93 -39.16
N LYS A 118 -8.87 -4.93 -37.88
CA LYS A 118 -8.76 -3.76 -37.00
C LYS A 118 -7.32 -3.28 -36.81
N TYR A 119 -6.35 -4.18 -36.92
CA TYR A 119 -4.92 -3.90 -36.80
C TYR A 119 -4.15 -4.36 -38.03
N SER A 120 -3.17 -3.56 -38.48
CA SER A 120 -2.25 -3.96 -39.55
C SER A 120 -1.08 -4.78 -39.00
N LYS A 121 -0.58 -5.73 -39.80
CA LYS A 121 0.57 -6.57 -39.42
C LYS A 121 1.85 -5.75 -39.16
N GLU A 122 2.01 -4.67 -39.92
CA GLU A 122 3.14 -3.73 -39.76
C GLU A 122 3.08 -2.98 -38.43
N TYR A 123 1.89 -2.54 -38.01
CA TYR A 123 1.70 -1.90 -36.71
C TYR A 123 2.02 -2.86 -35.56
N LEU A 124 1.50 -4.09 -35.62
CA LEU A 124 1.72 -5.09 -34.56
C LEU A 124 3.21 -5.43 -34.40
N ASN A 125 3.93 -5.65 -35.49
CA ASN A 125 5.39 -5.89 -35.43
C ASN A 125 6.16 -4.69 -34.87
N GLY A 126 5.66 -3.47 -35.04
CA GLY A 126 6.24 -2.26 -34.44
C GLY A 126 5.99 -2.11 -32.93
N LEU A 127 5.05 -2.86 -32.36
CA LEU A 127 4.79 -2.84 -30.92
C LEU A 127 5.84 -3.61 -30.12
N GLU A 128 6.53 -4.58 -30.72
CA GLU A 128 7.56 -5.35 -30.03
C GLU A 128 8.71 -4.44 -29.55
N GLY A 129 9.03 -4.51 -28.26
CA GLY A 129 10.05 -3.67 -27.62
C GLY A 129 9.56 -2.28 -27.20
N THR A 130 8.32 -1.90 -27.49
CA THR A 130 7.76 -0.61 -27.02
C THR A 130 7.42 -0.66 -25.53
N LYS A 131 7.52 0.50 -24.87
CA LYS A 131 7.10 0.69 -23.49
C LYS A 131 5.60 0.99 -23.47
N CYS A 132 4.87 0.41 -22.52
CA CYS A 132 3.43 0.58 -22.40
C CYS A 132 2.97 0.48 -20.94
N GLN A 133 1.69 0.71 -20.70
CA GLN A 133 1.02 0.30 -19.47
C GLN A 133 0.16 -0.92 -19.73
N SER A 134 0.24 -1.90 -18.84
CA SER A 134 -0.53 -3.13 -18.94
C SER A 134 -1.29 -3.41 -17.65
N PRO A 135 -2.56 -3.86 -17.73
CA PRO A 135 -3.30 -4.29 -16.56
C PRO A 135 -2.65 -5.52 -15.94
N PHE A 136 -2.66 -5.57 -14.61
CA PHE A 136 -2.32 -6.75 -13.84
C PHE A 136 -3.47 -7.06 -12.90
N THR A 137 -3.79 -8.36 -12.78
CA THR A 137 -4.79 -8.84 -11.83
C THR A 137 -4.07 -9.56 -10.72
N GLU A 138 -4.14 -9.02 -9.51
CA GLU A 138 -3.60 -9.66 -8.32
C GLU A 138 -4.44 -10.87 -7.89
N ARG A 139 -3.87 -11.77 -7.09
CA ARG A 139 -4.54 -13.03 -6.67
C ARG A 139 -5.83 -12.80 -5.87
N TRP A 140 -5.98 -11.65 -5.24
CA TRP A 140 -7.18 -11.26 -4.49
C TRP A 140 -8.22 -10.53 -5.36
N GLY A 141 -7.97 -10.37 -6.66
CA GLY A 141 -8.90 -9.75 -7.61
C GLY A 141 -8.71 -8.25 -7.82
N GLY A 142 -7.63 -7.64 -7.28
CA GLY A 142 -7.29 -6.26 -7.57
C GLY A 142 -6.86 -6.07 -9.03
N HIS A 143 -7.36 -5.03 -9.69
CA HIS A 143 -6.97 -4.65 -11.05
C HIS A 143 -6.21 -3.33 -11.00
N SER A 144 -4.97 -3.31 -11.48
CA SER A 144 -4.13 -2.10 -11.50
C SER A 144 -3.31 -2.05 -12.79
N TYR A 145 -3.06 -0.84 -13.29
CA TYR A 145 -2.20 -0.65 -14.46
C TYR A 145 -0.76 -0.44 -14.02
N HIS A 146 0.16 -1.17 -14.65
CA HIS A 146 1.58 -1.08 -14.37
C HIS A 146 2.37 -0.83 -15.64
N ASN A 147 3.44 -0.04 -15.51
CA ASN A 147 4.38 0.17 -16.59
C ASN A 147 5.07 -1.15 -16.96
N ALA A 148 5.11 -1.43 -18.25
CA ALA A 148 5.57 -2.68 -18.82
C ALA A 148 6.27 -2.46 -20.18
N VAL A 149 6.89 -3.50 -20.70
CA VAL A 149 7.50 -3.55 -22.03
C VAL A 149 6.92 -4.74 -22.77
N ILE A 150 6.54 -4.53 -24.03
CA ILE A 150 6.02 -5.58 -24.91
C ILE A 150 7.21 -6.43 -25.36
N LEU A 151 7.21 -7.72 -25.00
CA LEU A 151 8.27 -8.67 -25.35
C LEU A 151 8.04 -9.29 -26.73
N SER A 152 6.82 -9.75 -27.00
CA SER A 152 6.47 -10.43 -28.25
C SER A 152 4.96 -10.42 -28.48
N ILE A 153 4.55 -10.56 -29.73
CA ILE A 153 3.14 -10.75 -30.10
C ILE A 153 2.83 -12.25 -29.98
N GLU A 154 1.71 -12.59 -29.36
CA GLU A 154 1.27 -13.98 -29.25
C GLU A 154 0.70 -14.44 -30.59
N MET A 155 1.23 -15.54 -31.12
CA MET A 155 0.77 -16.16 -32.36
C MET A 155 -0.31 -17.20 -32.02
N GLN A 156 -1.32 -17.36 -32.88
CA GLN A 156 -2.30 -18.44 -32.75
C GLN A 156 -1.65 -19.80 -33.07
N GLU A 157 -2.37 -20.89 -32.78
CA GLU A 157 -1.89 -22.27 -33.00
C GLU A 157 -1.49 -22.54 -34.47
N ASP A 158 -2.11 -21.82 -35.41
CA ASP A 158 -1.84 -21.90 -36.85
C ASP A 158 -0.62 -21.07 -37.31
N GLY A 159 0.04 -20.35 -36.38
CA GLY A 159 1.19 -19.49 -36.67
C GLY A 159 0.84 -18.13 -37.29
N GLU A 160 -0.44 -17.82 -37.43
CA GLU A 160 -0.94 -16.51 -37.85
C GLU A 160 -1.24 -15.61 -36.63
N ILE A 161 -1.19 -14.29 -36.86
CA ILE A 161 -1.50 -13.29 -35.83
C ILE A 161 -2.98 -12.96 -35.98
N ASP A 162 -3.72 -12.98 -34.87
CA ASP A 162 -5.09 -12.50 -34.82
C ASP A 162 -5.13 -10.99 -35.08
N LEU A 163 -5.54 -10.59 -36.28
CA LEU A 163 -5.60 -9.16 -36.64
C LEU A 163 -6.85 -8.47 -36.06
N ASN A 164 -7.83 -9.22 -35.58
CA ASN A 164 -9.05 -8.68 -34.99
C ASN A 164 -8.89 -8.47 -33.48
N ASN A 165 -8.28 -9.44 -32.79
CA ASN A 165 -7.99 -9.33 -31.36
C ASN A 165 -6.56 -9.80 -31.01
N PRO A 166 -5.54 -9.04 -31.43
CA PRO A 166 -4.15 -9.40 -31.18
C PRO A 166 -3.87 -9.39 -29.68
N LYS A 167 -3.10 -10.37 -29.22
CA LYS A 167 -2.59 -10.45 -27.85
C LYS A 167 -1.08 -10.29 -27.87
N VAL A 168 -0.55 -9.65 -26.84
CA VAL A 168 0.88 -9.47 -26.67
C VAL A 168 1.31 -9.95 -25.29
N ARG A 169 2.57 -10.33 -25.22
CA ARG A 169 3.25 -10.72 -23.99
C ARG A 169 4.00 -9.53 -23.44
N VAL A 170 3.68 -9.13 -22.21
CA VAL A 170 4.29 -7.99 -21.54
C VAL A 170 5.15 -8.41 -20.35
N LEU A 171 6.20 -7.65 -20.08
CA LEU A 171 7.06 -7.76 -18.89
C LEU A 171 6.93 -6.47 -18.08
N TYR A 172 6.67 -6.58 -16.78
CA TYR A 172 6.49 -5.42 -15.91
C TYR A 172 7.84 -4.80 -15.52
N SER A 173 7.93 -3.48 -15.64
CA SER A 173 9.14 -2.71 -15.34
C SER A 173 9.35 -2.55 -13.83
N GLN A 174 8.27 -2.42 -13.06
CA GLN A 174 8.29 -2.30 -11.60
C GLN A 174 7.51 -3.47 -10.98
N PRO A 175 8.12 -4.66 -10.83
CA PRO A 175 7.45 -5.79 -10.21
C PRO A 175 7.17 -5.50 -8.72
N THR A 176 5.90 -5.39 -8.36
CA THR A 176 5.44 -5.26 -6.96
C THR A 176 5.15 -6.61 -6.31
N SER A 177 4.91 -7.63 -7.15
CA SER A 177 4.63 -9.00 -6.72
C SER A 177 5.53 -10.00 -7.43
N LEU A 178 5.68 -11.19 -6.83
CA LEU A 178 6.49 -12.28 -7.40
C LEU A 178 5.96 -12.78 -8.75
N ASP A 179 4.67 -12.63 -9.01
CA ASP A 179 4.01 -13.03 -10.26
C ASP A 179 4.28 -12.02 -11.40
N MET A 180 4.71 -10.80 -11.08
CA MET A 180 5.22 -9.82 -12.05
C MET A 180 6.72 -9.98 -12.31
N LEU A 181 7.45 -10.61 -11.39
CA LEU A 181 8.90 -10.70 -11.47
C LEU A 181 9.34 -11.60 -12.61
N THR A 182 10.07 -11.05 -13.57
CA THR A 182 10.45 -11.76 -14.79
C THR A 182 11.53 -12.82 -14.52
N CYS A 183 11.33 -14.02 -15.07
CA CYS A 183 12.28 -15.13 -14.97
C CYS A 183 13.57 -14.84 -15.76
N ARG A 184 14.69 -14.70 -15.05
CA ARG A 184 16.02 -14.49 -15.66
C ARG A 184 16.42 -15.61 -16.63
N TYR A 185 16.02 -16.85 -16.34
CA TYR A 185 16.32 -17.99 -17.22
C TYR A 185 15.49 -17.95 -18.50
N PHE A 186 14.24 -17.48 -18.44
CA PHE A 186 13.37 -17.29 -19.61
C PHE A 186 13.92 -16.22 -20.53
N LEU A 187 14.34 -15.08 -19.98
CA LEU A 187 15.03 -14.03 -20.75
C LEU A 187 16.29 -14.53 -21.47
N SER A 188 16.99 -15.50 -20.85
CA SER A 188 18.16 -16.14 -21.47
C SER A 188 17.84 -17.32 -22.39
N GLY A 189 16.56 -17.68 -22.59
CA GLY A 189 16.13 -18.83 -23.39
C GLY A 189 16.45 -20.21 -22.79
N ARG A 190 16.75 -20.29 -21.49
CA ARG A 190 17.21 -21.50 -20.79
C ARG A 190 16.22 -22.04 -19.76
N CYS A 191 15.03 -21.44 -19.66
CA CYS A 191 14.01 -21.92 -18.75
C CYS A 191 13.44 -23.25 -19.26
N LYS A 192 13.30 -24.23 -18.36
CA LYS A 192 12.75 -25.56 -18.67
C LYS A 192 11.29 -25.73 -18.21
N PHE A 193 10.78 -24.75 -17.48
CA PHE A 193 9.43 -24.75 -16.94
C PHE A 193 8.48 -24.09 -17.94
N SER A 194 7.20 -24.48 -17.91
CA SER A 194 6.15 -23.77 -18.64
C SER A 194 5.82 -22.43 -17.96
N ASP A 195 5.12 -21.56 -18.67
CA ASP A 195 4.70 -20.24 -18.18
C ASP A 195 3.95 -20.30 -16.83
N GLU A 196 3.17 -21.37 -16.61
CA GLU A 196 2.39 -21.57 -15.38
C GLU A 196 3.16 -22.30 -14.26
N SER A 197 4.18 -23.09 -14.60
CA SER A 197 4.93 -23.91 -13.63
C SER A 197 6.22 -23.26 -13.16
N CYS A 198 6.65 -22.17 -13.82
CA CYS A 198 7.83 -21.43 -13.43
C CYS A 198 7.56 -20.60 -12.16
N ARG A 199 8.58 -20.53 -11.28
CA ARG A 199 8.49 -19.75 -10.03
C ARG A 199 8.42 -18.23 -10.26
N PHE A 200 8.89 -17.80 -11.42
CA PHE A 200 8.97 -16.41 -11.87
C PHE A 200 8.21 -16.26 -13.18
N SER A 201 7.71 -15.06 -13.44
CA SER A 201 6.90 -14.73 -14.60
C SER A 201 7.66 -14.90 -15.92
N HIS A 202 7.02 -15.51 -16.92
CA HIS A 202 7.46 -15.45 -18.33
C HIS A 202 6.81 -14.28 -19.09
N GLY A 203 6.21 -13.35 -18.35
CA GLY A 203 5.37 -12.29 -18.89
C GLY A 203 3.89 -12.66 -18.88
N LYS A 204 3.05 -11.63 -18.94
CA LYS A 204 1.59 -11.75 -18.96
C LYS A 204 1.09 -11.55 -20.38
N ILE A 205 0.20 -12.42 -20.84
CA ILE A 205 -0.48 -12.26 -22.13
C ILE A 205 -1.70 -11.36 -21.92
N VAL A 206 -1.77 -10.26 -22.66
CA VAL A 206 -2.83 -9.24 -22.56
C VAL A 206 -3.28 -8.83 -23.97
N PRO A 207 -4.59 -8.62 -24.22
CA PRO A 207 -5.08 -8.05 -25.48
C PRO A 207 -4.52 -6.66 -25.76
N VAL A 208 -4.25 -6.33 -27.03
CA VAL A 208 -3.73 -5.02 -27.42
C VAL A 208 -4.68 -3.88 -27.05
N TYR A 209 -5.99 -4.13 -27.05
CA TYR A 209 -6.99 -3.13 -26.65
C TYR A 209 -6.88 -2.68 -25.18
N ASP A 210 -6.35 -3.54 -24.30
CA ASP A 210 -6.22 -3.23 -22.87
C ASP A 210 -4.89 -2.52 -22.54
N ILE A 211 -4.05 -2.25 -23.55
CA ILE A 211 -2.76 -1.59 -23.37
C ILE A 211 -2.94 -0.08 -23.40
N LYS A 212 -2.33 0.61 -22.45
CA LYS A 212 -2.31 2.07 -22.36
C LYS A 212 -0.92 2.61 -22.69
N GLU A 213 -0.84 3.92 -22.93
CA GLU A 213 0.42 4.62 -23.14
C GLU A 213 1.32 4.53 -21.89
N TYR A 214 2.64 4.54 -22.10
CA TYR A 214 3.59 4.47 -21.00
C TYR A 214 3.57 5.77 -20.18
N ARG A 215 3.45 5.65 -18.85
CA ARG A 215 3.44 6.79 -17.94
C ARG A 215 4.83 7.06 -17.39
N GLU A 216 5.43 8.18 -17.78
CA GLU A 216 6.74 8.58 -17.24
C GLU A 216 6.62 9.07 -15.78
N PRO A 217 7.48 8.59 -14.87
CA PRO A 217 7.47 9.04 -13.49
C PRO A 217 7.92 10.50 -13.38
N VAL A 218 7.07 11.35 -12.80
CA VAL A 218 7.37 12.78 -12.57
C VAL A 218 7.99 12.96 -11.19
N TYR A 219 9.32 13.04 -11.14
CA TYR A 219 10.09 13.17 -9.90
C TYR A 219 9.89 14.52 -9.20
N GLU A 220 9.42 15.53 -9.93
CA GLU A 220 9.16 16.87 -9.39
C GLU A 220 8.04 16.90 -8.36
N SER A 221 7.12 15.94 -8.44
CA SER A 221 5.95 15.81 -7.56
C SER A 221 6.28 15.19 -6.19
N ILE A 222 7.51 14.72 -5.99
CA ILE A 222 7.92 14.02 -4.78
C ILE A 222 8.19 15.05 -3.66
N ILE A 223 7.30 15.06 -2.67
CA ILE A 223 7.40 15.85 -1.45
C ILE A 223 7.19 14.95 -0.23
N SER A 224 7.48 15.45 0.97
CA SER A 224 7.15 14.76 2.22
C SER A 224 5.65 14.43 2.28
N GLY A 225 5.31 13.17 2.48
CA GLY A 225 3.95 12.65 2.51
C GLY A 225 3.50 11.96 1.21
N THR A 226 4.23 12.10 0.09
CA THR A 226 3.88 11.45 -1.18
C THR A 226 4.08 9.93 -1.09
N ARG A 227 3.15 9.15 -1.66
CA ARG A 227 3.28 7.69 -1.83
C ARG A 227 4.19 7.38 -3.01
N VAL A 228 5.12 6.47 -2.80
CA VAL A 228 6.17 6.11 -3.76
C VAL A 228 6.38 4.59 -3.76
N LEU A 229 6.78 4.03 -4.89
CA LEU A 229 7.33 2.69 -5.01
C LEU A 229 8.84 2.78 -4.88
N VAL A 230 9.40 1.89 -4.07
CA VAL A 230 10.81 1.88 -3.70
C VAL A 230 11.39 0.50 -3.91
N GLN A 231 12.54 0.42 -4.59
CA GLN A 231 13.28 -0.82 -4.80
C GLN A 231 14.13 -1.13 -3.56
N HIS A 232 13.59 -1.89 -2.60
CA HIS A 232 14.29 -2.27 -1.36
C HIS A 232 15.19 -3.51 -1.51
N SER A 233 14.85 -4.39 -2.45
CA SER A 233 15.64 -5.58 -2.81
C SER A 233 15.80 -5.61 -4.32
N GLU A 234 16.92 -6.14 -4.81
CA GLU A 234 17.33 -6.13 -6.24
C GLU A 234 16.20 -6.41 -7.24
N ASP A 235 15.16 -7.14 -6.84
CA ASP A 235 14.12 -7.65 -7.73
C ASP A 235 12.67 -7.19 -7.41
N LEU A 236 12.38 -6.53 -6.28
CA LEU A 236 10.98 -6.20 -5.91
C LEU A 236 10.82 -4.75 -5.45
N TRP A 237 9.79 -4.10 -6.00
CA TRP A 237 9.34 -2.76 -5.64
C TRP A 237 8.30 -2.83 -4.54
N THR A 238 8.45 -1.96 -3.54
CA THR A 238 7.60 -1.94 -2.35
C THR A 238 7.01 -0.55 -2.15
N ALA A 239 5.75 -0.50 -1.74
CA ALA A 239 5.09 0.77 -1.42
C ALA A 239 5.69 1.39 -0.16
N ALA A 240 5.96 2.69 -0.24
CA ALA A 240 6.50 3.50 0.84
C ALA A 240 5.92 4.93 0.77
N THR A 241 6.05 5.67 1.86
CA THR A 241 5.67 7.08 1.95
C THR A 241 6.92 7.90 2.23
N VAL A 242 7.14 8.98 1.48
CA VAL A 242 8.28 9.88 1.68
C VAL A 242 8.10 10.61 3.02
N GLN A 243 9.09 10.52 3.91
CA GLN A 243 9.14 11.34 5.12
C GLN A 243 9.84 12.67 4.86
N ASP A 244 10.99 12.61 4.20
CA ASP A 244 11.85 13.79 3.99
C ASP A 244 12.60 13.70 2.67
N VAL A 245 12.97 14.85 2.12
CA VAL A 245 13.70 14.99 0.86
C VAL A 245 15.02 15.70 1.14
N LEU A 246 16.15 15.04 0.90
CA LEU A 246 17.47 15.64 1.17
C LEU A 246 17.77 16.79 0.20
N GLU A 247 18.74 17.64 0.60
CA GLU A 247 19.22 18.76 -0.20
C GLU A 247 19.58 18.32 -1.63
N ASP A 248 19.20 19.14 -2.60
CA ASP A 248 19.33 18.90 -4.05
C ASP A 248 18.65 17.62 -4.59
N ARG A 249 17.71 17.01 -3.84
CA ARG A 249 17.03 15.74 -4.21
C ARG A 249 18.02 14.60 -4.48
N SER A 250 19.17 14.64 -3.80
CA SER A 250 20.23 13.63 -3.91
C SER A 250 19.83 12.28 -3.34
N ALA A 251 18.94 12.27 -2.35
CA ALA A 251 18.34 11.08 -1.76
C ALA A 251 16.99 11.41 -1.10
N PHE A 252 16.18 10.37 -0.86
CA PHE A 252 14.85 10.46 -0.27
C PHE A 252 14.77 9.56 0.96
N CYS A 253 14.28 10.12 2.06
CA CYS A 253 13.95 9.34 3.26
C CYS A 253 12.53 8.82 3.12
N VAL A 254 12.37 7.50 3.00
CA VAL A 254 11.08 6.84 2.78
C VAL A 254 10.78 5.86 3.90
N MET A 255 9.50 5.78 4.28
CA MET A 255 8.98 4.84 5.26
C MET A 255 8.15 3.77 4.54
N PHE A 256 8.58 2.51 4.60
CA PHE A 256 7.86 1.42 3.93
C PHE A 256 6.52 1.11 4.61
N ASP A 257 5.47 0.87 3.83
CA ASP A 257 4.14 0.59 4.35
C ASP A 257 4.10 -0.75 5.12
N ASN A 258 4.85 -1.75 4.64
CA ASN A 258 4.81 -3.13 5.16
C ASN A 258 5.44 -3.28 6.54
N ASN A 259 6.58 -2.63 6.77
CA ASN A 259 7.39 -2.83 7.98
C ASN A 259 7.58 -1.53 8.79
N LYS A 260 7.09 -0.38 8.30
CA LYS A 260 7.24 0.95 8.90
C LYS A 260 8.70 1.34 9.19
N LYS A 261 9.67 0.69 8.53
CA LYS A 261 11.08 1.05 8.62
C LYS A 261 11.33 2.25 7.72
N VAL A 262 12.21 3.13 8.18
CA VAL A 262 12.69 4.26 7.40
C VAL A 262 14.00 3.86 6.73
N ALA A 263 14.14 4.15 5.44
CA ALA A 263 15.36 3.97 4.68
C ALA A 263 15.65 5.19 3.82
N GLU A 264 16.93 5.42 3.56
CA GLU A 264 17.40 6.42 2.61
C GLU A 264 17.59 5.75 1.24
N VAL A 265 17.04 6.37 0.20
CA VAL A 265 16.93 5.77 -1.14
C VAL A 265 17.35 6.78 -2.20
N LEU A 266 18.06 6.30 -3.21
CA LEU A 266 18.53 7.11 -4.34
C LEU A 266 17.39 7.44 -5.33
N PRO A 267 17.51 8.52 -6.13
CA PRO A 267 16.52 8.89 -7.15
C PRO A 267 16.21 7.78 -8.17
N GLU A 268 17.16 6.88 -8.42
CA GLU A 268 17.02 5.75 -9.36
C GLU A 268 16.13 4.62 -8.80
N GLN A 269 15.96 4.57 -7.48
CA GLN A 269 15.30 3.49 -6.74
C GLN A 269 13.92 3.89 -6.22
N ILE A 270 13.42 5.07 -6.61
CA ILE A 270 12.14 5.63 -6.18
C ILE A 270 11.30 6.00 -7.40
N ILE A 271 10.01 5.67 -7.36
CA ILE A 271 9.05 6.02 -8.40
C ILE A 271 7.80 6.55 -7.73
N PRO A 272 7.29 7.74 -8.08
CA PRO A 272 6.05 8.25 -7.53
C PRO A 272 4.87 7.39 -7.96
N VAL A 273 4.05 6.98 -6.98
CA VAL A 273 2.75 6.37 -7.25
C VAL A 273 1.78 7.53 -7.42
N GLN A 274 1.54 7.89 -8.67
CA GLN A 274 0.40 8.75 -8.97
C GLN A 274 -0.83 7.90 -8.69
N GLY A 275 -1.64 8.31 -7.72
CA GLY A 275 -2.90 7.63 -7.43
C GLY A 275 -3.69 7.51 -8.72
N ASP A 276 -4.33 6.36 -8.94
CA ASP A 276 -5.39 6.24 -9.95
C ASP A 276 -6.63 7.02 -9.46
N ASP A 277 -6.44 8.27 -9.03
CA ASP A 277 -7.46 9.24 -8.62
C ASP A 277 -7.92 10.03 -9.87
N ASP A 278 -8.00 9.36 -11.01
CA ASP A 278 -8.85 9.77 -12.14
C ASP A 278 -10.27 9.21 -11.95
N GLU A 279 -10.69 8.97 -10.70
CA GLU A 279 -12.09 9.10 -10.32
C GLU A 279 -12.32 10.50 -9.75
N GLU A 280 -12.81 11.38 -10.63
CA GLU A 280 -13.50 12.59 -10.22
C GLU A 280 -14.63 12.24 -9.24
N ASN A 281 -14.38 12.41 -7.95
CA ASN A 281 -15.44 12.78 -7.03
C ASN A 281 -14.89 13.75 -6.00
N GLY A 282 -14.97 15.04 -6.34
CA GLY A 282 -14.76 16.12 -5.39
C GLY A 282 -15.79 16.01 -4.26
N ASN A 283 -15.32 15.68 -3.07
CA ASN A 283 -16.08 15.89 -1.84
C ASN A 283 -15.23 16.71 -0.87
N ASP A 284 -15.31 18.03 -1.05
CA ASP A 284 -15.51 18.88 0.10
C ASP A 284 -16.90 18.55 0.64
N LEU A 285 -16.97 17.92 1.82
CA LEU A 285 -17.84 18.38 2.90
C LEU A 285 -17.64 17.55 4.18
N SER A 286 -17.52 18.32 5.25
CA SER A 286 -17.50 17.98 6.67
C SER A 286 -18.72 17.14 7.16
N PRO A 287 -18.69 16.63 8.43
CA PRO A 287 -19.40 15.42 8.88
C PRO A 287 -20.86 15.57 9.38
N CYS A 288 -21.73 14.59 9.06
CA CYS A 288 -22.94 14.21 9.82
C CYS A 288 -23.29 12.74 9.54
N ASP A 289 -23.31 11.84 10.53
CA ASP A 289 -24.36 11.49 11.51
C ASP A 289 -25.35 10.41 10.99
N LYS A 290 -25.06 9.15 11.36
CA LYS A 290 -25.96 7.96 11.56
C LYS A 290 -26.72 7.45 10.32
N THR A 291 -26.83 6.14 10.07
CA THR A 291 -27.41 5.11 10.96
C THR A 291 -27.01 3.69 10.52
N ASP A 292 -26.80 2.83 11.52
CA ASP A 292 -27.11 1.41 11.62
C ASP A 292 -27.42 0.61 10.34
N LEU A 293 -26.57 -0.37 10.01
CA LEU A 293 -27.03 -1.74 9.69
C LEU A 293 -26.03 -2.79 10.19
N GLN A 294 -26.61 -3.77 10.88
CA GLN A 294 -26.00 -4.87 11.62
C GLN A 294 -25.57 -6.05 10.75
N GLU A 295 -24.49 -6.70 11.19
CA GLU A 295 -24.24 -8.16 11.32
C GLU A 295 -24.36 -9.04 10.04
N SER A 296 -23.40 -9.91 9.71
CA SER A 296 -22.85 -10.95 10.59
C SER A 296 -21.51 -11.53 10.09
N PRO A 297 -20.66 -12.06 11.00
CA PRO A 297 -19.36 -12.68 10.72
C PRO A 297 -19.48 -14.22 10.61
N SER A 298 -18.62 -14.84 9.80
CA SER A 298 -18.38 -16.29 9.85
C SER A 298 -17.00 -16.56 10.46
N GLU A 299 -17.01 -17.34 11.54
CA GLU A 299 -15.86 -17.69 12.35
C GLU A 299 -14.99 -18.79 11.73
N GLY A 300 -13.69 -18.71 12.02
CA GLY A 300 -12.70 -19.75 11.73
C GLY A 300 -11.45 -19.52 12.58
N SER A 301 -11.60 -19.70 13.88
CA SER A 301 -10.54 -19.65 14.91
C SER A 301 -9.36 -20.57 14.61
N PHE A 302 -8.13 -20.06 14.71
CA PHE A 302 -7.02 -20.81 15.32
C PHE A 302 -6.04 -19.86 16.04
N GLN A 303 -5.71 -20.28 17.26
CA GLN A 303 -5.03 -19.56 18.33
C GLN A 303 -3.50 -19.42 18.12
N GLU A 304 -3.02 -18.21 18.41
CA GLU A 304 -1.81 -17.82 19.16
C GLU A 304 -0.50 -18.63 19.03
N ALA A 305 0.57 -17.91 18.64
CA ALA A 305 1.76 -17.82 19.49
C ALA A 305 2.47 -16.48 19.25
N SER A 306 2.64 -15.74 20.34
CA SER A 306 3.45 -14.53 20.50
C SER A 306 4.94 -14.80 20.30
N ASP A 307 5.66 -13.91 19.62
CA ASP A 307 7.08 -13.69 19.89
C ASP A 307 7.51 -12.24 19.58
N GLU A 308 8.29 -11.70 20.51
CA GLU A 308 8.83 -10.34 20.55
C GLU A 308 10.12 -10.22 19.71
N ASP A 309 10.15 -9.18 18.86
CA ASP A 309 11.23 -8.22 18.62
C ASP A 309 12.72 -8.69 18.60
N SER A 310 13.36 -8.63 17.42
CA SER A 310 14.75 -8.15 17.25
C SER A 310 15.12 -8.07 15.77
N SER A 311 15.33 -6.86 15.26
CA SER A 311 16.06 -6.59 14.01
C SER A 311 17.56 -6.78 14.23
N ASP A 312 18.19 -7.60 13.41
CA ASP A 312 19.50 -7.37 12.78
C ASP A 312 19.72 -8.47 11.73
N VAL A 313 19.75 -8.10 10.45
CA VAL A 313 20.15 -8.97 9.34
C VAL A 313 21.42 -8.39 8.74
N GLU A 314 22.54 -8.69 9.39
CA GLU A 314 23.79 -8.84 8.64
C GLU A 314 23.66 -10.02 7.68
N ALA A 315 24.28 -9.86 6.51
CA ALA A 315 24.48 -10.82 5.43
C ALA A 315 23.90 -12.22 5.68
N ALA A 316 22.74 -12.51 5.08
CA ALA A 316 22.12 -13.83 5.11
C ALA A 316 23.06 -14.89 4.52
N VAL A 317 23.85 -15.52 5.40
CA VAL A 317 24.35 -16.87 5.21
C VAL A 317 23.10 -17.75 5.13
N PHE A 318 22.92 -18.42 4.00
CA PHE A 318 21.95 -19.49 3.87
C PHE A 318 22.30 -20.60 4.87
N VAL A 319 21.71 -20.56 6.05
CA VAL A 319 21.76 -21.65 7.04
C VAL A 319 20.54 -22.54 6.73
N PRO A 320 20.73 -23.80 6.30
CA PRO A 320 19.63 -24.74 6.22
C PRO A 320 19.00 -24.84 7.61
N THR A 321 17.74 -24.44 7.71
CA THR A 321 16.98 -24.43 8.95
C THR A 321 17.03 -25.83 9.58
N ASN A 322 17.19 -25.90 10.91
CA ASN A 322 17.14 -27.11 11.73
C ASN A 322 15.94 -28.06 11.44
N SER A 323 14.94 -27.60 10.69
CA SER A 323 13.86 -28.42 10.15
C SER A 323 14.35 -29.57 9.26
N TRP A 324 15.36 -29.38 8.40
CA TRP A 324 15.89 -30.47 7.56
C TRP A 324 16.64 -31.54 8.36
N LEU A 325 17.27 -31.12 9.46
CA LEU A 325 18.04 -31.98 10.35
C LEU A 325 17.15 -32.77 11.32
N GLN A 326 16.16 -32.12 11.93
CA GLN A 326 15.22 -32.76 12.84
C GLN A 326 14.26 -33.72 12.10
N HIS A 327 13.85 -33.42 10.87
CA HIS A 327 13.05 -34.35 10.06
C HIS A 327 13.82 -35.62 9.70
N SER A 328 15.13 -35.54 9.46
CA SER A 328 15.96 -36.70 9.10
C SER A 328 16.17 -37.69 10.24
N LEU A 329 16.13 -37.23 11.49
CA LEU A 329 16.31 -38.07 12.69
C LEU A 329 14.98 -38.61 13.25
N SER A 330 13.85 -37.95 12.95
CA SER A 330 12.51 -38.40 13.37
C SER A 330 11.77 -39.24 12.33
N GLN A 331 12.19 -39.24 11.06
CA GLN A 331 11.63 -40.13 10.05
C GLN A 331 12.18 -41.56 10.17
N ARG A 332 11.30 -42.54 9.97
CA ARG A 332 11.71 -43.95 9.90
C ARG A 332 12.63 -44.14 8.70
N LEU A 333 13.77 -44.81 8.91
CA LEU A 333 14.71 -45.17 7.85
C LEU A 333 13.97 -45.93 6.73
N GLY A 334 14.01 -45.40 5.50
CA GLY A 334 13.25 -45.92 4.35
C GLY A 334 12.05 -45.07 3.91
N ASP A 335 11.71 -44.00 4.64
CA ASP A 335 10.65 -43.06 4.25
C ASP A 335 10.90 -42.37 2.89
N TRP A 336 12.17 -42.23 2.48
CA TRP A 336 12.53 -41.68 1.16
C TRP A 336 12.09 -42.58 0.00
N GLU A 337 11.73 -43.84 0.25
CA GLU A 337 11.28 -44.78 -0.78
C GLU A 337 9.75 -44.88 -0.89
N LYS A 338 8.98 -44.06 -0.16
CA LYS A 338 7.50 -44.09 -0.15
C LYS A 338 6.87 -44.04 -1.55
N PHE A 339 7.51 -43.33 -2.49
CA PHE A 339 7.06 -43.17 -3.87
C PHE A 339 7.85 -44.02 -4.89
N THR A 340 8.65 -44.97 -4.42
CA THR A 340 9.48 -45.86 -5.26
C THR A 340 9.26 -47.33 -4.89
N THR A 341 9.59 -48.27 -5.76
CA THR A 341 9.36 -49.72 -5.56
C THR A 341 10.33 -50.40 -4.57
N GLY A 342 10.97 -49.61 -3.70
CA GLY A 342 11.86 -50.10 -2.64
C GLY A 342 13.20 -50.64 -3.14
N ILE A 343 13.78 -50.05 -4.18
CA ILE A 343 14.99 -50.57 -4.84
C ILE A 343 16.23 -50.38 -3.96
N GLY A 344 16.38 -49.23 -3.30
CA GLY A 344 17.52 -48.94 -2.44
C GLY A 344 17.49 -49.75 -1.15
N SER A 345 16.35 -49.92 -0.49
CA SER A 345 16.21 -50.82 0.67
C SER A 345 16.53 -52.27 0.32
N LYS A 346 16.06 -52.78 -0.82
CA LYS A 346 16.42 -54.12 -1.32
C LYS A 346 17.91 -54.25 -1.61
N LEU A 347 18.54 -53.21 -2.16
CA LEU A 347 19.97 -53.22 -2.43
C LEU A 347 20.79 -53.22 -1.13
N MET A 348 20.41 -52.39 -0.16
CA MET A 348 21.04 -52.37 1.17
C MET A 348 20.94 -53.73 1.85
N GLN A 349 19.77 -54.37 1.80
CA GLN A 349 19.58 -55.70 2.37
C GLN A 349 20.45 -56.76 1.66
N LYS A 350 20.59 -56.69 0.33
CA LYS A 350 21.52 -57.56 -0.43
C LYS A 350 22.98 -57.34 -0.05
N MET A 351 23.35 -56.13 0.36
CA MET A 351 24.69 -55.77 0.82
C MET A 351 24.91 -56.05 2.32
N GLY A 352 23.96 -56.71 2.99
CA GLY A 352 24.09 -57.14 4.38
C GLY A 352 23.56 -56.15 5.42
N TYR A 353 22.78 -55.14 5.01
CA TYR A 353 22.09 -54.26 5.95
C TYR A 353 20.93 -54.99 6.64
N VAL A 354 20.93 -55.02 7.97
CA VAL A 354 19.82 -55.48 8.78
C VAL A 354 19.11 -54.26 9.39
N VAL A 355 17.80 -54.15 9.18
CA VAL A 355 16.99 -53.01 9.65
C VAL A 355 17.19 -52.81 11.15
N GLY A 356 17.60 -51.59 11.53
CA GLY A 356 17.88 -51.22 12.93
C GLY A 356 19.32 -51.45 13.38
N THR A 357 20.20 -51.96 12.52
CA THR A 357 21.64 -52.08 12.76
C THR A 357 22.44 -51.28 11.74
N GLY A 358 23.75 -51.15 11.97
CA GLY A 358 24.66 -50.52 11.03
C GLY A 358 24.96 -51.38 9.81
N LEU A 359 25.41 -50.75 8.73
CA LEU A 359 25.94 -51.47 7.56
C LEU A 359 27.31 -52.09 7.91
N GLY A 360 27.48 -53.41 7.76
CA GLY A 360 28.76 -54.10 7.98
C GLY A 360 28.60 -55.58 8.38
N PRO A 361 29.67 -56.40 8.32
CA PRO A 361 29.60 -57.85 8.55
C PRO A 361 29.14 -58.25 9.97
N SER A 362 29.29 -57.36 10.96
CA SER A 362 28.82 -57.53 12.33
C SER A 362 27.81 -56.46 12.76
N GLY A 363 27.27 -55.68 11.82
CA GLY A 363 26.33 -54.59 12.12
C GLY A 363 26.97 -53.34 12.76
N GLU A 364 28.30 -53.21 12.69
CA GLU A 364 29.09 -52.13 13.33
C GLU A 364 28.96 -50.76 12.67
N GLY A 365 28.29 -50.66 11.52
CA GLY A 365 28.09 -49.39 10.83
C GLY A 365 27.28 -48.39 11.64
N ARG A 366 27.30 -47.13 11.20
CA ARG A 366 26.46 -46.11 11.83
C ARG A 366 24.99 -46.36 11.50
N VAL A 367 24.17 -46.39 12.55
CA VAL A 367 22.70 -46.52 12.43
C VAL A 367 22.06 -45.18 12.06
N GLU A 368 22.64 -44.08 12.56
CA GLU A 368 22.13 -42.73 12.33
C GLU A 368 22.71 -42.09 11.07
N PRO A 369 21.88 -41.42 10.25
CA PRO A 369 22.34 -40.65 9.10
C PRO A 369 23.43 -39.63 9.46
N VAL A 370 24.35 -39.38 8.53
CA VAL A 370 25.38 -38.37 8.72
C VAL A 370 24.80 -36.98 8.49
N VAL A 371 24.85 -36.15 9.52
CA VAL A 371 24.47 -34.74 9.44
C VAL A 371 25.45 -33.97 8.56
N ALA A 372 24.94 -33.26 7.55
CA ALA A 372 25.72 -32.29 6.77
C ALA A 372 25.61 -30.91 7.43
N TYR A 373 26.76 -30.27 7.66
CA TYR A 373 26.84 -28.89 8.15
C TYR A 373 27.30 -27.98 7.01
N VAL A 374 26.55 -26.89 6.77
CA VAL A 374 26.95 -25.85 5.81
C VAL A 374 27.65 -24.74 6.57
N TYR A 375 28.91 -24.48 6.21
CA TYR A 375 29.70 -23.38 6.80
C TYR A 375 29.47 -22.07 6.04
N PRO A 376 29.63 -20.92 6.71
CA PRO A 376 29.53 -19.61 6.06
C PRO A 376 30.57 -19.46 4.94
N GLN A 377 30.17 -18.82 3.84
CA GLN A 377 31.06 -18.56 2.71
C GLN A 377 32.11 -17.51 3.10
N GLY A 378 33.35 -17.69 2.64
CA GLY A 378 34.45 -16.75 2.90
C GLY A 378 35.25 -16.97 4.20
N VAL A 379 34.91 -18.00 5.00
CA VAL A 379 35.65 -18.37 6.21
C VAL A 379 36.42 -19.67 5.99
N SER A 380 37.68 -19.73 6.44
CA SER A 380 38.49 -20.95 6.33
C SER A 380 37.95 -22.07 7.24
N LEU A 381 38.07 -23.32 6.79
CA LEU A 381 37.68 -24.50 7.57
C LEU A 381 38.37 -24.54 8.95
N ASP A 382 39.63 -24.11 9.01
CA ASP A 382 40.39 -24.03 10.26
C ASP A 382 39.75 -23.05 11.27
N ARG A 383 39.26 -21.89 10.80
CA ARG A 383 38.59 -20.90 11.64
C ARG A 383 37.22 -21.40 12.11
N CYS A 384 36.50 -22.13 11.25
CA CYS A 384 35.24 -22.77 11.61
C CYS A 384 35.44 -23.89 12.65
N MET A 385 36.53 -24.65 12.57
CA MET A 385 36.89 -25.66 13.57
C MET A 385 37.29 -25.03 14.91
N GLU A 386 38.10 -23.97 14.89
CA GLU A 386 38.54 -23.25 16.10
C GLU A 386 37.33 -22.68 16.88
N LEU A 387 36.36 -22.08 16.19
CA LEU A 387 35.13 -21.57 16.80
C LEU A 387 34.28 -22.69 17.43
N ARG A 388 34.30 -23.89 16.83
CA ARG A 388 33.57 -25.07 17.33
C ARG A 388 34.24 -25.71 18.55
N GLU A 389 35.57 -25.73 18.57
CA GLU A 389 36.35 -26.20 19.70
C GLU A 389 36.22 -25.23 20.88
N ALA A 390 36.25 -23.92 20.61
CA ALA A 390 36.03 -22.89 21.61
C ALA A 390 34.61 -22.93 22.23
N SER A 391 33.61 -23.39 21.48
CA SER A 391 32.24 -23.56 21.96
C SER A 391 31.95 -24.91 22.61
N ASN A 392 32.96 -25.76 22.82
CA ASN A 392 32.78 -27.11 23.39
C ASN A 392 31.73 -27.97 22.65
N GLY A 393 31.54 -27.72 21.34
CA GLY A 393 30.54 -28.42 20.53
C GLY A 393 29.11 -27.89 20.64
N GLU A 394 28.87 -26.75 21.30
CA GLU A 394 27.59 -26.06 21.24
C GLU A 394 27.29 -25.54 19.83
N GLU A 395 26.00 -25.59 19.47
CA GLU A 395 25.46 -25.16 18.19
C GLU A 395 25.85 -23.70 17.88
N MET A 396 26.47 -23.46 16.73
CA MET A 396 27.05 -22.16 16.33
C MET A 396 26.10 -20.97 16.49
N LEU A 397 24.79 -21.21 16.30
CA LEU A 397 23.71 -20.23 16.47
C LEU A 397 23.55 -19.72 17.92
N GLN A 398 23.83 -20.56 18.92
CA GLN A 398 23.71 -20.19 20.34
C GLN A 398 24.88 -19.30 20.78
N VAL A 399 26.06 -19.51 20.18
CA VAL A 399 27.26 -18.71 20.41
C VAL A 399 27.11 -17.32 19.81
N GLU A 400 26.63 -17.22 18.56
CA GLU A 400 26.38 -15.96 17.87
C GLU A 400 25.33 -15.13 18.62
N LYS A 401 24.20 -15.74 19.00
CA LYS A 401 23.13 -15.10 19.77
C LYS A 401 23.60 -14.62 21.16
N ARG A 402 24.56 -15.31 21.78
CA ARG A 402 25.16 -14.90 23.05
C ARG A 402 26.06 -13.69 22.90
N LEU A 403 26.86 -13.65 21.83
CA LEU A 403 27.80 -12.57 21.53
C LEU A 403 27.05 -11.29 21.15
N GLU A 404 25.98 -11.39 20.35
CA GLU A 404 25.08 -10.28 20.01
C GLU A 404 24.44 -9.65 21.26
N ARG A 405 24.00 -10.51 22.20
CA ARG A 405 23.40 -10.06 23.46
C ARG A 405 24.39 -9.31 24.36
N GLU A 406 25.66 -9.68 24.29
CA GLU A 406 26.73 -9.03 25.05
C GLU A 406 27.08 -7.66 24.45
N LYS A 407 27.18 -7.59 23.11
CA LYS A 407 27.38 -6.35 22.35
C LYS A 407 26.26 -5.33 22.58
N ARG A 408 24.99 -5.74 22.44
CA ARG A 408 23.83 -4.88 22.72
C ARG A 408 23.81 -4.35 24.15
N ARG A 409 24.30 -5.13 25.13
CA ARG A 409 24.38 -4.70 26.53
C ARG A 409 25.47 -3.66 26.75
N GLU A 410 26.56 -3.72 26.00
CA GLU A 410 27.66 -2.78 26.08
C GLU A 410 27.31 -1.45 25.40
N GLU A 411 26.64 -1.50 24.24
CA GLU A 411 26.10 -0.33 23.54
C GLU A 411 25.03 0.39 24.37
N ALA A 412 24.12 -0.34 25.01
CA ALA A 412 23.12 0.26 25.89
C ALA A 412 23.75 0.98 27.10
N LYS A 413 24.86 0.44 27.65
CA LYS A 413 25.61 1.07 28.74
C LYS A 413 26.34 2.34 28.26
N SER A 414 26.92 2.32 27.05
CA SER A 414 27.62 3.48 26.50
C SER A 414 26.65 4.61 26.15
N ALA A 415 25.49 4.29 25.57
CA ALA A 415 24.42 5.25 25.28
C ALA A 415 23.90 5.92 26.57
N GLN A 416 23.64 5.13 27.63
CA GLN A 416 23.22 5.66 28.92
C GLN A 416 24.30 6.54 29.58
N ALA A 417 25.59 6.23 29.37
CA ALA A 417 26.69 7.08 29.86
C ALA A 417 26.78 8.40 29.09
N ALA A 418 26.59 8.38 27.76
CA ALA A 418 26.56 9.58 26.92
C ALA A 418 25.37 10.49 27.28
N GLU A 419 24.20 9.93 27.52
CA GLU A 419 23.00 10.66 27.94
C GLU A 419 23.18 11.30 29.33
N ARG A 420 23.82 10.60 30.27
CA ARG A 420 24.19 11.17 31.58
C ARG A 420 25.15 12.34 31.45
N MET A 421 26.08 12.31 30.49
CA MET A 421 27.00 13.43 30.25
C MET A 421 26.31 14.63 29.60
N ARG A 422 25.32 14.40 28.71
CA ARG A 422 24.46 15.46 28.16
C ARG A 422 23.59 16.14 29.23
N ASN A 423 23.04 15.38 30.18
CA ASN A 423 22.16 15.91 31.22
C ASN A 423 22.90 16.61 32.38
N ARG A 424 24.24 16.66 32.36
CA ARG A 424 24.99 17.47 33.31
C ARG A 424 25.04 18.91 32.82
N THR A 425 24.06 19.70 33.25
CA THR A 425 24.00 21.14 33.04
C THR A 425 25.29 21.81 33.52
N SER A 426 25.95 22.56 32.64
CA SER A 426 27.22 23.22 32.92
C SER A 426 27.01 24.52 33.71
N VAL A 427 28.03 24.97 34.44
CA VAL A 427 28.00 26.25 35.18
C VAL A 427 27.67 27.43 34.26
N PHE A 428 28.04 27.33 32.98
CA PHE A 428 27.76 28.33 31.94
C PHE A 428 26.27 28.37 31.54
N ASP A 429 25.55 27.25 31.57
CA ASP A 429 24.11 27.22 31.30
C ASP A 429 23.32 27.93 32.41
N ILE A 430 23.82 27.84 33.65
CA ILE A 430 23.25 28.52 34.82
C ILE A 430 23.53 30.03 34.75
N ILE A 431 24.73 30.43 34.29
CA ILE A 431 25.09 31.83 34.08
C ILE A 431 24.24 32.44 32.95
N ASN A 432 24.04 31.71 31.86
CA ASN A 432 23.21 32.14 30.74
C ASN A 432 21.73 32.28 31.14
N LYS A 433 21.20 31.36 31.96
CA LYS A 433 19.81 31.43 32.47
C LYS A 433 19.59 32.50 33.56
N LYS A 434 20.62 32.92 34.29
CA LYS A 434 20.48 33.89 35.42
C LYS A 434 20.93 35.31 35.09
N LEU A 435 21.77 35.52 34.08
CA LEU A 435 22.33 36.84 33.73
C LEU A 435 22.02 37.29 32.29
N GLY A 436 21.57 36.39 31.40
CA GLY A 436 21.12 36.73 30.05
C GLY A 436 19.71 37.33 30.05
N GLY A 437 19.63 38.66 30.12
CA GLY A 437 18.39 39.41 30.27
C GLY A 437 17.45 39.39 29.07
N LYS A 438 16.18 39.65 29.41
CA LYS A 438 15.10 40.25 28.60
C LYS A 438 15.60 40.96 27.32
N GLY A 439 15.31 40.35 26.17
CA GLY A 439 15.40 40.97 24.85
C GLY A 439 14.69 40.09 23.84
N LYS A 440 13.62 40.60 23.23
CA LYS A 440 12.84 39.94 22.19
C LYS A 440 13.70 39.53 20.99
N TYR A 441 13.64 38.26 20.61
CA TYR A 441 13.56 37.78 19.24
C TYR A 441 12.75 36.46 19.31
N GLU A 442 11.61 36.41 18.62
CA GLU A 442 10.80 35.19 18.48
C GLU A 442 11.35 34.32 17.33
N SER A 443 11.03 33.01 17.38
CA SER A 443 11.41 31.87 16.53
C SER A 443 12.87 31.38 16.73
N ASP A 444 13.18 30.18 17.24
CA ASP A 444 12.40 28.95 17.40
C ASP A 444 12.47 28.37 18.82
N ASP A 445 11.28 28.04 19.33
CA ASP A 445 11.01 27.34 20.57
C ASP A 445 11.32 25.84 20.42
N ASP A 446 12.33 25.35 21.13
CA ASP A 446 12.50 23.91 21.38
C ASP A 446 13.17 23.67 22.77
N ASP A 447 12.66 24.31 23.83
CA ASP A 447 12.85 23.82 25.22
C ASP A 447 11.94 24.54 26.24
N ASP A 448 10.63 24.23 26.25
CA ASP A 448 9.87 24.10 27.51
C ASP A 448 8.55 23.35 27.29
N GLY A 449 8.50 22.06 27.66
CA GLY A 449 7.33 21.25 27.35
C GLY A 449 7.21 19.91 28.04
N ASN A 450 7.79 19.69 29.22
CA ASN A 450 7.46 18.55 30.08
C ASN A 450 6.03 18.65 30.69
N GLN A 451 5.08 19.23 29.95
CA GLN A 451 3.67 18.95 30.14
C GLN A 451 3.39 17.63 29.43
N ARG A 452 3.38 16.56 30.24
CA ARG A 452 2.77 15.28 29.89
C ARG A 452 1.50 15.55 29.06
N PRO A 453 1.33 14.93 27.88
CA PRO A 453 0.18 15.19 27.04
C PRO A 453 -1.07 15.03 27.89
N ALA A 454 -1.91 16.07 27.93
CA ALA A 454 -3.17 16.04 28.66
C ALA A 454 -3.90 14.76 28.26
N MET A 455 -4.07 13.85 29.22
CA MET A 455 -4.56 12.51 28.94
C MET A 455 -5.95 12.64 28.32
N ASN A 456 -6.11 12.27 27.04
CA ASN A 456 -7.38 12.42 26.38
C ASN A 456 -8.37 11.38 26.93
N VAL A 457 -9.46 11.87 27.54
CA VAL A 457 -10.51 11.09 28.21
C VAL A 457 -11.87 11.35 27.56
N SER A 458 -11.90 11.72 26.27
CA SER A 458 -13.15 11.78 25.51
C SER A 458 -13.71 10.36 25.32
N ASN A 459 -15.04 10.24 25.26
CA ASN A 459 -15.68 8.93 25.05
C ASN A 459 -15.22 8.28 23.73
N THR A 460 -14.99 9.07 22.68
CA THR A 460 -14.49 8.59 21.39
C THR A 460 -13.06 8.05 21.46
N ALA A 461 -12.19 8.66 22.29
CA ALA A 461 -10.84 8.17 22.49
C ALA A 461 -10.83 6.90 23.36
N LEU A 462 -11.63 6.87 24.43
CA LEU A 462 -11.73 5.73 25.34
C LEU A 462 -12.30 4.47 24.66
N GLN A 463 -13.17 4.61 23.66
CA GLN A 463 -13.68 3.49 22.86
C GLN A 463 -12.60 2.86 21.96
N LYS A 464 -11.65 3.66 21.46
CA LYS A 464 -10.54 3.19 20.59
C LYS A 464 -9.38 2.57 21.38
N ASP A 465 -9.22 2.93 22.65
CA ASP A 465 -8.13 2.42 23.50
C ASP A 465 -8.21 0.91 23.73
N THR A 466 -7.06 0.24 23.89
CA THR A 466 -7.03 -1.17 24.30
C THR A 466 -7.31 -1.34 25.81
N ALA A 467 -7.60 -2.56 26.26
CA ALA A 467 -7.78 -2.83 27.69
C ALA A 467 -6.52 -2.52 28.52
N ARG A 468 -5.32 -2.69 27.94
CA ARG A 468 -4.03 -2.32 28.54
C ARG A 468 -3.90 -0.81 28.68
N ASP A 469 -4.29 -0.06 27.64
CA ASP A 469 -4.22 1.39 27.64
C ASP A 469 -5.19 2.02 28.65
N LEU A 470 -6.42 1.49 28.76
CA LEU A 470 -7.37 1.92 29.80
C LEU A 470 -6.82 1.69 31.21
N ASN A 471 -6.12 0.57 31.45
CA ASN A 471 -5.48 0.29 32.74
C ASN A 471 -4.32 1.25 33.03
N LEU A 472 -3.50 1.56 32.03
CA LEU A 472 -2.40 2.53 32.14
C LEU A 472 -2.94 3.93 32.42
N LYS A 473 -3.97 4.35 31.67
CA LYS A 473 -4.69 5.61 31.86
C LYS A 473 -5.28 5.72 33.27
N ASN A 474 -5.95 4.67 33.75
CA ASN A 474 -6.49 4.62 35.12
C ASN A 474 -5.35 4.76 36.16
N TYR A 475 -4.25 4.02 36.02
CA TYR A 475 -3.10 4.13 36.92
C TYR A 475 -2.50 5.55 36.96
N HIS A 476 -2.31 6.19 35.80
CA HIS A 476 -1.79 7.56 35.74
C HIS A 476 -2.74 8.58 36.39
N LEU A 477 -4.04 8.45 36.16
CA LEU A 477 -5.05 9.31 36.80
C LEU A 477 -5.05 9.11 38.32
N SER A 478 -5.09 7.87 38.81
CA SER A 478 -5.03 7.61 40.25
C SER A 478 -3.74 8.13 40.89
N LYS A 479 -2.59 8.02 40.20
CA LYS A 479 -1.31 8.57 40.66
C LYS A 479 -1.34 10.10 40.75
N ASN A 480 -1.88 10.76 39.73
CA ASN A 480 -2.01 12.22 39.69
C ASN A 480 -3.00 12.73 40.75
N ILE A 481 -4.12 12.04 40.96
CA ILE A 481 -5.10 12.35 42.02
C ILE A 481 -4.42 12.31 43.40
N ARG A 482 -3.66 11.26 43.71
CA ARG A 482 -2.90 11.16 44.97
C ARG A 482 -1.84 12.25 45.11
N GLN A 483 -1.26 12.71 44.01
CA GLN A 483 -0.30 13.82 44.03
C GLN A 483 -0.99 15.14 44.36
N ILE A 484 -2.08 15.47 43.65
CA ILE A 484 -2.84 16.71 43.87
C ILE A 484 -3.44 16.73 45.29
N GLN A 485 -3.94 15.60 45.80
CA GLN A 485 -4.44 15.50 47.18
C GLN A 485 -3.35 15.83 48.22
N ARG A 486 -2.12 15.33 48.03
CA ARG A 486 -0.99 15.66 48.91
C ARG A 486 -0.59 17.12 48.82
N GLU A 487 -0.66 17.71 47.62
CA GLU A 487 -0.40 19.15 47.44
C GLU A 487 -1.45 20.01 48.13
N ILE A 488 -2.74 19.64 48.03
CA ILE A 488 -3.84 20.31 48.74
C ILE A 488 -3.59 20.26 50.25
N LEU A 489 -3.29 19.09 50.82
CA LEU A 489 -3.02 18.96 52.26
C LEU A 489 -1.85 19.85 52.71
N LYS A 490 -0.73 19.85 51.97
CA LYS A 490 0.43 20.70 52.30
C LYS A 490 0.09 22.20 52.23
N MET A 491 -0.76 22.59 51.29
CA MET A 491 -1.20 23.97 51.11
C MET A 491 -2.19 24.39 52.20
N GLU A 492 -3.09 23.49 52.63
CA GLU A 492 -3.98 23.68 53.78
C GLU A 492 -3.18 23.87 55.07
N GLU A 493 -2.20 23.00 55.34
CA GLU A 493 -1.31 23.20 56.49
C GLU A 493 -0.52 24.52 56.40
N SER A 494 -0.12 24.94 55.20
CA SER A 494 0.56 26.22 55.00
C SER A 494 -0.35 27.40 55.30
N LYS A 495 -1.64 27.28 54.96
CA LYS A 495 -2.66 28.28 55.29
C LYS A 495 -2.84 28.38 56.80
N ASP A 496 -2.91 27.25 57.50
CA ASP A 496 -3.04 27.22 58.96
C ASP A 496 -1.82 27.84 59.67
N ARG A 497 -0.61 27.59 59.15
CA ARG A 497 0.63 28.21 59.64
C ARG A 497 0.66 29.73 59.42
N GLN A 498 0.06 30.22 58.35
CA GLN A 498 0.05 31.64 57.97
C GLN A 498 -1.21 32.39 58.43
N ARG A 499 -1.95 31.87 59.41
CA ARG A 499 -3.21 32.43 59.95
C ARG A 499 -3.18 33.91 60.35
N ASN A 500 -2.00 34.48 60.58
CA ASN A 500 -1.83 35.88 60.98
C ASN A 500 -1.56 36.86 59.81
N ASN A 501 -1.43 36.36 58.58
CA ASN A 501 -1.14 37.19 57.40
C ASN A 501 -2.26 37.08 56.35
N ASP A 502 -3.22 38.01 56.41
CA ASP A 502 -4.43 38.00 55.58
C ASP A 502 -4.15 38.02 54.06
N ALA A 503 -3.12 38.75 53.62
CA ALA A 503 -2.74 38.79 52.21
C ALA A 503 -2.21 37.44 51.71
N ALA A 504 -1.41 36.74 52.54
CA ALA A 504 -0.90 35.42 52.21
C ALA A 504 -1.99 34.35 52.21
N ILE A 505 -2.95 34.43 53.16
CA ILE A 505 -4.11 33.54 53.22
C ILE A 505 -4.96 33.65 51.96
N LYS A 506 -5.25 34.86 51.48
CA LYS A 506 -6.04 35.07 50.24
C LYS A 506 -5.37 34.45 49.01
N ILE A 507 -4.04 34.56 48.89
CA ILE A 507 -3.29 33.94 47.79
C ILE A 507 -3.32 32.41 47.90
N LEU A 508 -3.13 31.87 49.12
CA LEU A 508 -3.21 30.43 49.37
C LEU A 508 -4.61 29.88 49.10
N ASP A 509 -5.66 30.62 49.45
CA ASP A 509 -7.05 30.24 49.18
C ASP A 509 -7.37 30.19 47.69
N SER A 510 -6.94 31.19 46.93
CA SER A 510 -7.08 31.17 45.48
C SER A 510 -6.36 29.95 44.87
N LYS A 511 -5.13 29.66 45.31
CA LYS A 511 -4.37 28.48 44.86
C LYS A 511 -5.00 27.16 45.29
N LEU A 512 -5.55 27.07 46.49
CA LEU A 512 -6.28 25.91 46.99
C LEU A 512 -7.55 25.66 46.17
N GLN A 513 -8.29 26.72 45.82
CA GLN A 513 -9.45 26.62 44.96
C GLN A 513 -9.08 26.07 43.58
N MET A 514 -7.99 26.57 42.97
CA MET A 514 -7.49 26.03 41.69
C MET A 514 -7.11 24.56 41.79
N LYS A 515 -6.36 24.16 42.83
CA LYS A 515 -5.96 22.75 43.02
C LYS A 515 -7.15 21.83 43.31
N ARG A 516 -8.18 22.33 44.01
CA ARG A 516 -9.44 21.59 44.24
C ARG A 516 -10.22 21.40 42.94
N LEU A 517 -10.27 22.40 42.06
CA LEU A 517 -10.87 22.26 40.73
C LEU A 517 -10.09 21.26 39.86
N ASP A 518 -8.76 21.28 39.90
CA ASP A 518 -7.93 20.30 39.19
C ASP A 518 -8.16 18.88 39.72
N LEU A 519 -8.30 18.72 41.04
CA LEU A 519 -8.65 17.44 41.65
C LEU A 519 -10.00 16.92 41.13
N GLN A 520 -11.02 17.78 41.09
CA GLN A 520 -12.34 17.42 40.56
C GLN A 520 -12.27 17.00 39.09
N ARG A 521 -11.51 17.74 38.27
CA ARG A 521 -11.30 17.41 36.84
C ARG A 521 -10.66 16.04 36.67
N MET A 522 -9.62 15.74 37.45
CA MET A 522 -8.93 14.44 37.39
C MET A 522 -9.80 13.29 37.89
N GLN A 523 -10.61 13.51 38.93
CA GLN A 523 -11.58 12.53 39.43
C GLN A 523 -12.71 12.25 38.42
N GLU A 524 -13.18 13.28 37.71
CA GLU A 524 -14.17 13.09 36.64
C GLU A 524 -13.58 12.29 35.48
N ALA A 525 -12.34 12.59 35.08
CA ALA A 525 -11.61 11.80 34.10
C ALA A 525 -11.44 10.34 34.54
N GLU A 526 -11.07 10.09 35.80
CA GLU A 526 -10.96 8.72 36.34
C GLU A 526 -12.31 7.98 36.28
N ARG A 527 -13.41 8.66 36.61
CA ARG A 527 -14.76 8.08 36.54
C ARG A 527 -15.15 7.69 35.11
N LYS A 528 -14.78 8.49 34.11
CA LYS A 528 -15.02 8.20 32.68
C LYS A 528 -14.26 6.94 32.24
N VAL A 529 -12.97 6.85 32.56
CA VAL A 529 -12.15 5.64 32.26
C VAL A 529 -12.72 4.40 32.96
N GLN A 530 -13.08 4.51 34.24
CA GLN A 530 -13.67 3.39 34.99
C GLN A 530 -15.04 2.98 34.46
N GLY A 531 -15.85 3.93 33.98
CA GLY A 531 -17.13 3.68 33.32
C GLY A 531 -16.96 2.81 32.08
N GLU A 532 -16.03 3.19 31.19
CA GLU A 532 -15.69 2.41 29.99
C GLU A 532 -15.16 1.01 30.34
N GLN A 533 -14.29 0.90 31.35
CA GLN A 533 -13.81 -0.41 31.82
C GLN A 533 -14.93 -1.31 32.34
N LYS A 534 -15.91 -0.75 33.06
CA LYS A 534 -17.10 -1.51 33.52
C LYS A 534 -17.98 -1.90 32.34
N HIS A 535 -18.24 -0.98 31.42
CA HIS A 535 -19.01 -1.24 30.21
C HIS A 535 -18.42 -2.41 29.39
N ARG A 536 -17.10 -2.44 29.19
CA ARG A 536 -16.43 -3.57 28.51
C ARG A 536 -16.51 -4.89 29.30
N LYS A 537 -16.39 -4.83 30.62
CA LYS A 537 -16.55 -6.03 31.48
C LYS A 537 -17.98 -6.56 31.43
N ASP A 538 -18.97 -5.69 31.41
CA ASP A 538 -20.37 -6.09 31.34
C ASP A 538 -20.71 -6.63 29.94
N LYS A 539 -20.27 -5.99 28.85
CA LYS A 539 -20.40 -6.54 27.48
C LYS A 539 -19.78 -7.93 27.35
N LYS A 540 -18.59 -8.15 27.93
CA LYS A 540 -17.95 -9.49 27.96
C LYS A 540 -18.77 -10.54 28.70
N LYS A 541 -19.56 -10.18 29.73
CA LYS A 541 -20.44 -11.14 30.42
C LYS A 541 -21.62 -11.57 29.56
N TYR A 542 -22.06 -10.74 28.62
CA TYR A 542 -23.19 -11.03 27.73
C TYR A 542 -22.78 -11.74 26.42
N CYS A 543 -21.51 -11.69 26.02
CA CYS A 543 -20.99 -12.37 24.82
C CYS A 543 -20.48 -13.81 25.08
N VAL A 544 -20.65 -14.35 26.29
CA VAL A 544 -20.33 -15.75 26.61
C VAL A 544 -21.65 -16.51 26.67
N PHE A 545 -22.17 -16.91 25.51
CA PHE A 545 -23.24 -17.90 25.35
C PHE A 545 -23.00 -18.71 24.10
#